data_AF-A0A1Z4QHF8-F1
#
_entry.id   AF-A0A1Z4QHF8-F1
#
_cell.length_a   1.000
_cell.length_b   1.000
_cell.length_c   1.000
_cell.angle_alpha   90.00
_cell.angle_beta   90.00
_cell.angle_gamma   90.00
#
_symmetry.space_group_name_H-M   'P 1'
#
loop_
_entity.id
_entity.type
_entity.pdbx_description
1 polymer ?
#
loop_
_entity_poly.entity_id
_entity_poly.type
_entity_poly.pdbx_seq_one_letter_code
_entity_poly.pdbx_strand_id
1 'polypeptide(L)'
;MLNTLIPHTTNSASQKTQRRISSLINHYLAVDKLQDRLQDLPLQFQNPQTRPWKAINWEAINSEQIIGIKPEIFLSILIGAMDTEAPIRDYTQTSRQYLTKLHPQMARFVGGTVAEDGKLLELGLWEKEERQHTPALIKIYTQLTGEKITPKLRTVRGYLPSHDPYEDLYRHGLHRVATEYGATCLYLWMMAHTTGALQEVLEELVQDEINHMTKFWGFGVWLYPDTSIIRIGRTLMKTRSPNYQRNSLIRTLHRMMGTLNWNSWTLSNKATLIFTFTSAMRHLWGWSHSLTPDYLQDLFGVSLSEEMKKIQVQDF
;
A
#
# COMPACT_ATOMS: atom_id res chain seq x y z
N MET A 1 4.31 -60.48 -5.63
CA MET A 1 5.13 -59.26 -5.70
C MET A 1 4.32 -58.17 -6.40
N LEU A 2 3.54 -57.40 -5.63
CA LEU A 2 2.82 -56.23 -6.12
C LEU A 2 3.67 -55.01 -5.76
N ASN A 3 4.40 -54.48 -6.75
CA ASN A 3 5.08 -53.20 -6.63
C ASN A 3 4.03 -52.09 -6.62
N THR A 4 3.69 -51.62 -5.43
CA THR A 4 3.01 -50.34 -5.22
C THR A 4 3.94 -49.22 -5.64
N LEU A 5 3.69 -48.70 -6.85
CA LEU A 5 4.22 -47.41 -7.29
C LEU A 5 3.68 -46.32 -6.36
N ILE A 6 4.52 -45.85 -5.45
CA ILE A 6 4.29 -44.61 -4.72
C ILE A 6 4.46 -43.48 -5.74
N PRO A 7 3.43 -42.65 -6.01
CA PRO A 7 3.62 -41.48 -6.84
C PRO A 7 4.49 -40.49 -6.06
N HIS A 8 5.73 -40.30 -6.51
CA HIS A 8 6.53 -39.14 -6.11
C HIS A 8 5.75 -37.88 -6.47
N THR A 9 5.23 -37.19 -5.46
CA THR A 9 4.52 -35.93 -5.60
C THR A 9 5.50 -34.86 -6.06
N THR A 10 5.54 -34.65 -7.37
CA THR A 10 6.11 -33.43 -7.94
C THR A 10 5.32 -32.25 -7.37
N ASN A 11 5.93 -31.48 -6.46
CA ASN A 11 5.31 -30.25 -5.96
C ASN A 11 4.95 -29.38 -7.18
N SER A 12 3.66 -29.11 -7.37
CA SER A 12 3.18 -28.35 -8.53
C SER A 12 3.78 -26.94 -8.53
N ALA A 13 3.89 -26.32 -9.71
CA ALA A 13 4.43 -24.96 -9.83
C ALA A 13 3.72 -23.95 -8.90
N SER A 14 2.41 -24.13 -8.68
CA SER A 14 1.63 -23.30 -7.75
C SER A 14 2.07 -23.46 -6.29
N GLN A 15 2.40 -24.68 -5.84
CA GLN A 15 2.90 -24.92 -4.49
C GLN A 15 4.27 -24.29 -4.26
N LYS A 16 5.16 -24.31 -5.26
CA LYS A 16 6.45 -23.61 -5.18
C LYS A 16 6.26 -22.11 -5.04
N THR A 17 5.39 -21.50 -5.86
CA THR A 17 5.06 -20.07 -5.75
C THR A 17 4.43 -19.73 -4.40
N GLN A 18 3.48 -20.52 -3.90
CA GLN A 18 2.88 -20.30 -2.58
C GLN A 18 3.92 -20.30 -1.46
N ARG A 19 4.87 -21.25 -1.47
CA ARG A 19 5.95 -21.26 -0.47
C ARG A 19 6.82 -20.01 -0.54
N ARG A 20 7.14 -19.53 -1.74
CA ARG A 20 7.88 -18.27 -1.92
C ARG A 20 7.08 -17.08 -1.37
N ILE A 21 5.79 -16.98 -1.70
CA ILE A 21 4.88 -15.95 -1.17
C ILE A 21 4.85 -16.00 0.36
N SER A 22 4.65 -17.18 0.96
CA SER A 22 4.65 -17.33 2.42
C SER A 22 5.96 -16.90 3.05
N SER A 23 7.10 -17.29 2.46
CA SER A 23 8.41 -16.87 2.94
C SER A 23 8.58 -15.35 2.90
N LEU A 24 8.15 -14.70 1.82
CA LEU A 24 8.22 -13.25 1.67
C LEU A 24 7.30 -12.55 2.69
N ILE A 25 6.05 -13.00 2.82
CA ILE A 25 5.09 -12.45 3.79
C ILE A 25 5.63 -12.58 5.21
N ASN A 26 6.07 -13.77 5.61
CA ASN A 26 6.61 -14.01 6.95
C ASN A 26 7.84 -13.15 7.24
N HIS A 27 8.65 -12.84 6.21
CA HIS A 27 9.85 -12.04 6.37
C HIS A 27 9.59 -10.54 6.40
N TYR A 28 8.72 -10.03 5.52
CA TYR A 28 8.53 -8.58 5.35
C TYR A 28 7.39 -8.02 6.22
N LEU A 29 6.38 -8.83 6.54
CA LEU A 29 5.25 -8.49 7.40
C LEU A 29 5.37 -9.12 8.79
N ALA A 30 6.61 -9.39 9.23
CA ALA A 30 6.88 -9.80 10.60
C ALA A 30 6.48 -8.69 11.59
N VAL A 31 5.92 -9.07 12.74
CA VAL A 31 5.31 -8.15 13.71
C VAL A 31 6.32 -7.11 14.21
N ASP A 32 7.54 -7.54 14.54
CA ASP A 32 8.65 -6.69 14.94
C ASP A 32 8.95 -5.62 13.89
N LYS A 33 9.06 -6.01 12.61
CA LYS A 33 9.34 -5.06 11.54
C LYS A 33 8.20 -4.08 11.26
N LEU A 34 6.95 -4.46 11.52
CA LEU A 34 5.81 -3.56 11.42
C LEU A 34 5.76 -2.61 12.62
N GLN A 35 6.09 -3.09 13.81
CA GLN A 35 6.22 -2.24 15.01
C GLN A 35 7.34 -1.21 14.84
N ASP A 36 8.54 -1.61 14.42
CA ASP A 36 9.68 -0.72 14.20
C ASP A 36 9.32 0.44 13.25
N ARG A 37 8.64 0.13 12.14
CA ARG A 37 8.18 1.13 11.16
C ARG A 37 7.14 2.08 11.74
N LEU A 38 6.25 1.60 12.59
CA LEU A 38 5.27 2.47 13.25
C LEU A 38 5.93 3.38 14.29
N GLN A 39 6.88 2.86 15.07
CA GLN A 39 7.64 3.61 16.06
C GLN A 39 8.52 4.71 15.44
N ASP A 40 8.93 4.53 14.20
CA ASP A 40 9.67 5.53 13.43
C ASP A 40 8.80 6.74 13.00
N LEU A 41 7.47 6.61 12.96
CA LEU A 41 6.59 7.69 12.46
C LEU A 41 6.70 8.99 13.29
N PRO A 42 6.63 9.00 14.63
CA PRO A 42 6.86 10.20 15.42
C PRO A 42 8.25 10.82 15.22
N LEU A 43 9.29 9.99 15.01
CA LEU A 43 10.64 10.47 14.74
C LEU A 43 10.71 11.18 13.38
N GLN A 44 10.04 10.63 12.37
CA GLN A 44 9.96 11.24 11.04
C GLN A 44 9.15 12.53 10.99
N PHE A 45 8.23 12.77 11.93
CA PHE A 45 7.59 14.08 12.07
C PHE A 45 8.59 15.18 12.47
N GLN A 46 9.61 14.82 13.26
CA GLN A 46 10.63 15.74 13.74
C GLN A 46 11.78 15.88 12.75
N ASN A 47 12.26 14.75 12.22
CA ASN A 47 13.39 14.68 11.30
C ASN A 47 13.03 13.78 10.11
N PRO A 48 12.38 14.32 9.08
CA PRO A 48 11.95 13.52 7.93
C PRO A 48 13.16 13.07 7.10
N GLN A 49 13.39 11.76 7.04
CA GLN A 49 14.47 11.15 6.26
C GLN A 49 13.91 10.06 5.35
N THR A 50 14.23 10.13 4.05
CA THR A 50 13.85 9.10 3.09
C THR A 50 14.64 7.83 3.36
N ARG A 51 13.98 6.67 3.30
CA ARG A 51 14.68 5.39 3.31
C ARG A 51 15.65 5.33 2.11
N PRO A 52 16.96 5.08 2.32
CA PRO A 52 17.86 4.88 1.20
C PRO A 52 17.57 3.53 0.56
N TRP A 53 17.39 3.53 -0.77
CA TRP A 53 17.34 2.29 -1.53
C TRP A 53 18.74 1.68 -1.63
N LYS A 54 18.82 0.35 -1.63
CA LYS A 54 20.09 -0.33 -1.91
C LYS A 54 20.57 -0.03 -3.34
N ALA A 55 21.87 -0.15 -3.57
CA ALA A 55 22.42 -0.03 -4.91
C ALA A 55 21.96 -1.21 -5.79
N ILE A 56 21.31 -0.91 -6.90
CA ILE A 56 20.78 -1.89 -7.85
C ILE A 56 21.68 -1.97 -9.08
N ASN A 57 22.07 -3.18 -9.48
CA ASN A 57 22.69 -3.42 -10.79
C ASN A 57 21.62 -3.45 -11.88
N TRP A 58 21.26 -2.27 -12.39
CA TRP A 58 20.20 -2.11 -13.39
C TRP A 58 20.48 -2.81 -14.72
N GLU A 59 21.75 -2.98 -15.09
CA GLU A 59 22.16 -3.62 -16.35
C GLU A 59 22.02 -5.15 -16.30
N ALA A 60 21.91 -5.73 -15.10
CA ALA A 60 21.67 -7.15 -14.90
C ALA A 60 20.18 -7.54 -14.96
N ILE A 61 19.27 -6.60 -15.20
CA ILE A 61 17.84 -6.88 -15.35
C ILE A 61 17.59 -7.49 -16.72
N ASN A 62 16.99 -8.68 -16.77
CA ASN A 62 16.64 -9.36 -18.01
C ASN A 62 15.34 -10.16 -17.88
N SER A 63 14.82 -10.64 -19.02
CA SER A 63 13.54 -11.36 -19.06
C SER A 63 13.59 -12.77 -18.46
N GLU A 64 14.77 -13.41 -18.38
CA GLU A 64 14.92 -14.73 -17.74
C GLU A 64 14.67 -14.67 -16.22
N GLN A 65 14.78 -13.48 -15.62
CA GLN A 65 14.48 -13.27 -14.22
C GLN A 65 12.99 -13.37 -13.89
N ILE A 66 12.09 -13.32 -14.89
CA ILE A 66 10.65 -13.51 -14.73
C ILE A 66 10.33 -15.00 -14.72
N ILE A 67 9.76 -15.50 -13.63
CA ILE A 67 9.51 -16.94 -13.45
C ILE A 67 8.09 -17.27 -13.00
N GLY A 68 7.56 -18.36 -13.53
CA GLY A 68 6.24 -18.88 -13.16
C GLY A 68 5.06 -18.06 -13.69
N ILE A 69 5.30 -16.95 -14.40
CA ILE A 69 4.28 -16.19 -15.15
C ILE A 69 4.79 -15.85 -16.55
N LYS A 70 3.87 -15.58 -17.46
CA LYS A 70 4.20 -15.13 -18.81
C LYS A 70 4.75 -13.69 -18.77
N PRO A 71 5.87 -13.37 -19.45
CA PRO A 71 6.43 -12.02 -19.48
C PRO A 71 5.42 -10.94 -19.87
N GLU A 72 4.57 -11.18 -20.85
CA GLU A 72 3.52 -10.26 -21.28
C GLU A 72 2.49 -9.92 -20.18
N ILE A 73 2.20 -10.86 -19.28
CA ILE A 73 1.37 -10.60 -18.09
C ILE A 73 2.16 -9.72 -17.11
N PHE A 74 3.43 -10.04 -16.86
CA PHE A 74 4.31 -9.25 -15.99
C PHE A 74 4.41 -7.79 -16.46
N LEU A 75 4.66 -7.58 -17.76
CA LEU A 75 4.74 -6.26 -18.38
C LEU A 75 3.41 -5.50 -18.28
N SER A 76 2.27 -6.19 -18.47
CA SER A 76 0.94 -5.58 -18.28
C SER A 76 0.73 -5.10 -16.85
N ILE A 77 1.22 -5.85 -15.86
CA ILE A 77 1.18 -5.47 -14.44
C ILE A 77 2.03 -4.23 -14.20
N LEU A 78 3.27 -4.20 -14.71
CA LEU A 78 4.16 -3.04 -14.59
C LEU A 78 3.50 -1.78 -15.16
N ILE A 79 2.87 -1.87 -16.33
CA ILE A 79 2.13 -0.74 -16.93
C ILE A 79 1.01 -0.27 -16.00
N GLY A 80 0.24 -1.22 -15.46
CA GLY A 80 -0.84 -0.88 -14.53
C GLY A 80 -0.37 -0.24 -13.22
N ALA A 81 0.78 -0.68 -12.70
CA ALA A 81 1.43 -0.07 -11.54
C ALA A 81 1.90 1.35 -11.88
N MET A 82 2.64 1.53 -12.98
CA MET A 82 3.10 2.86 -13.45
C MET A 82 1.96 3.88 -13.59
N ASP A 83 0.85 3.49 -14.23
CA ASP A 83 -0.33 4.34 -14.39
C ASP A 83 -0.99 4.70 -13.05
N THR A 84 -0.81 3.85 -12.05
CA THR A 84 -1.33 4.07 -10.69
C THR A 84 -0.40 4.97 -9.88
N GLU A 85 0.92 4.82 -9.99
CA GLU A 85 1.88 5.65 -9.25
C GLU A 85 2.10 7.05 -9.85
N ALA A 86 1.90 7.20 -11.16
CA ALA A 86 2.32 8.42 -11.87
C ALA A 86 1.74 9.75 -11.32
N PRO A 87 0.47 9.84 -10.90
CA PRO A 87 -0.07 11.08 -10.35
C PRO A 87 0.13 11.19 -8.82
N ILE A 88 1.27 10.72 -8.30
CA ILE A 88 1.57 10.72 -6.86
C ILE A 88 1.40 12.09 -6.20
N ARG A 89 1.83 13.16 -6.87
CA ARG A 89 1.69 14.54 -6.39
C ARG A 89 0.23 14.85 -6.02
N ASP A 90 -0.70 14.47 -6.87
CA ASP A 90 -2.11 14.80 -6.64
C ASP A 90 -2.68 13.97 -5.49
N TYR A 91 -2.22 12.72 -5.33
CA TYR A 91 -2.59 11.87 -4.20
C TYR A 91 -2.06 12.41 -2.87
N THR A 92 -0.81 12.91 -2.85
CA THR A 92 -0.19 13.46 -1.65
C THR A 92 -0.84 14.78 -1.24
N GLN A 93 -1.14 15.65 -2.21
CA GLN A 93 -1.83 16.91 -1.93
C GLN A 93 -3.27 16.69 -1.47
N THR A 94 -4.00 15.75 -2.08
CA THR A 94 -5.36 15.41 -1.62
C THR A 94 -5.33 14.87 -0.19
N SER A 95 -4.37 13.99 0.13
CA SER A 95 -4.23 13.43 1.48
C SER A 95 -3.85 14.50 2.51
N ARG A 96 -2.94 15.42 2.15
CA ARG A 96 -2.59 16.59 2.97
C ARG A 96 -3.82 17.42 3.29
N GLN A 97 -4.69 17.70 2.30
CA GLN A 97 -5.90 18.49 2.50
C GLN A 97 -6.86 17.85 3.52
N TYR A 98 -7.08 16.53 3.47
CA TYR A 98 -7.88 15.81 4.48
C TYR A 98 -7.27 15.88 5.90
N LEU A 99 -5.94 15.90 5.99
CA LEU A 99 -5.22 15.89 7.27
C LEU A 99 -5.02 17.28 7.90
N THR A 100 -4.89 18.33 7.08
CA THR A 100 -4.32 19.63 7.51
C THR A 100 -5.02 20.23 8.72
N LYS A 101 -6.35 20.12 8.80
CA LYS A 101 -7.14 20.70 9.90
C LYS A 101 -7.02 19.92 11.21
N LEU A 102 -6.92 18.60 11.14
CA LEU A 102 -7.00 17.72 12.31
C LEU A 102 -5.63 17.25 12.80
N HIS A 103 -4.72 16.96 11.87
CA HIS A 103 -3.40 16.38 12.14
C HIS A 103 -2.34 17.02 11.23
N PRO A 104 -1.92 18.27 11.52
CA PRO A 104 -0.98 19.01 10.69
C PRO A 104 0.40 18.36 10.55
N GLN A 105 0.88 17.63 11.57
CA GLN A 105 2.13 16.87 11.50
C GLN A 105 2.06 15.77 10.44
N MET A 106 0.99 14.97 10.45
CA MET A 106 0.74 13.94 9.43
C MET A 106 0.51 14.59 8.05
N ALA A 107 -0.17 15.73 7.98
CA ALA A 107 -0.34 16.47 6.73
C ALA A 107 1.01 16.89 6.12
N ARG A 108 1.93 17.41 6.93
CA ARG A 108 3.30 17.76 6.52
C ARG A 108 4.10 16.52 6.11
N PHE A 109 4.01 15.44 6.87
CA PHE A 109 4.65 14.16 6.53
C PHE A 109 4.21 13.64 5.15
N VAL A 110 2.90 13.70 4.87
CA VAL A 110 2.29 13.17 3.64
C VAL A 110 2.57 14.06 2.43
N GLY A 111 2.16 15.33 2.47
CA GLY A 111 2.17 16.23 1.30
C GLY A 111 2.96 17.51 1.49
N GLY A 112 3.67 17.64 2.62
CA GLY A 112 4.55 18.77 2.89
C GLY A 112 3.82 20.04 3.32
N THR A 113 4.48 21.18 3.16
CA THR A 113 3.93 22.49 3.52
C THR A 113 3.63 23.30 2.27
N VAL A 114 2.52 24.03 2.30
CA VAL A 114 2.04 24.86 1.19
C VAL A 114 1.78 26.26 1.74
N ALA A 115 2.21 27.29 1.00
CA ALA A 115 1.96 28.68 1.32
C ALA A 115 0.48 29.07 1.12
N GLU A 116 0.10 30.24 1.60
CA GLU A 116 -1.27 30.76 1.46
C GLU A 116 -1.73 30.91 0.01
N ASP A 117 -0.79 31.18 -0.91
CA ASP A 117 -1.03 31.28 -2.36
C ASP A 117 -1.16 29.89 -3.05
N GLY A 118 -1.08 28.80 -2.28
CA GLY A 118 -1.14 27.44 -2.81
C GLY A 118 0.19 26.90 -3.33
N LYS A 119 1.29 27.66 -3.24
CA LYS A 119 2.62 27.20 -3.68
C LYS A 119 3.23 26.23 -2.69
N LEU A 120 3.73 25.10 -3.19
CA LEU A 120 4.47 24.13 -2.37
C LEU A 120 5.80 24.75 -1.88
N LEU A 121 5.98 24.75 -0.56
CA LEU A 121 7.20 25.22 0.11
C LEU A 121 8.15 24.04 0.42
N GLU A 122 7.59 22.94 0.93
CA GLU A 122 8.35 21.75 1.28
C GLU A 122 7.61 20.51 0.77
N LEU A 123 8.35 19.54 0.26
CA LEU A 123 7.83 18.22 -0.06
C LEU A 123 7.62 17.37 1.20
N GLY A 124 6.49 16.69 1.29
CA GLY A 124 6.27 15.66 2.31
C GLY A 124 7.25 14.51 2.15
N LEU A 125 7.61 13.87 3.26
CA LEU A 125 8.49 12.71 3.23
C LEU A 125 7.90 11.56 2.43
N TRP A 126 6.62 11.24 2.66
CA TRP A 126 5.93 10.20 1.92
C TRP A 126 5.97 10.47 0.40
N GLU A 127 5.69 11.70 -0.03
CA GLU A 127 5.81 12.07 -1.44
C GLU A 127 7.25 11.91 -1.98
N LYS A 128 8.28 12.23 -1.20
CA LYS A 128 9.68 12.06 -1.64
C LYS A 128 10.01 10.59 -1.92
N GLU A 129 9.51 9.67 -1.09
CA GLU A 129 9.71 8.23 -1.26
C GLU A 129 8.96 7.72 -2.50
N GLU A 130 7.66 8.00 -2.58
CA GLU A 130 6.78 7.55 -3.66
C GLU A 130 7.21 8.04 -5.06
N ARG A 131 7.84 9.22 -5.14
CA ARG A 131 8.37 9.75 -6.41
C ARG A 131 9.47 8.89 -7.03
N GLN A 132 10.04 7.94 -6.28
CA GLN A 132 11.04 7.00 -6.79
C GLN A 132 10.41 5.83 -7.56
N HIS A 133 9.12 5.53 -7.29
CA HIS A 133 8.48 4.31 -7.78
C HIS A 133 8.24 4.33 -9.28
N THR A 134 7.60 5.39 -9.78
CA THR A 134 7.33 5.53 -11.23
C THR A 134 8.62 5.45 -12.07
N PRO A 135 9.69 6.20 -11.75
CA PRO A 135 10.97 6.06 -12.45
C PRO A 135 11.55 4.63 -12.41
N ALA A 136 11.48 3.95 -11.26
CA ALA A 136 11.97 2.58 -11.12
C ALA A 136 11.20 1.60 -12.02
N LEU A 137 9.87 1.71 -12.04
CA LEU A 137 9.00 0.88 -12.87
C LEU A 137 9.22 1.14 -14.37
N ILE A 138 9.38 2.40 -14.79
CA ILE A 138 9.75 2.75 -16.18
C ILE A 138 11.09 2.11 -16.54
N LYS A 139 12.07 2.20 -15.65
CA LYS A 139 13.41 1.63 -15.88
C LYS A 139 13.38 0.12 -15.99
N ILE A 140 12.62 -0.58 -15.13
CA ILE A 140 12.38 -2.02 -15.27
C ILE A 140 11.80 -2.32 -16.65
N TYR A 141 10.72 -1.62 -17.04
CA TYR A 141 10.07 -1.84 -18.33
C TYR A 141 11.06 -1.69 -19.48
N THR A 142 11.80 -0.58 -19.52
CA THR A 142 12.80 -0.32 -20.56
C THR A 142 13.92 -1.36 -20.60
N GLN A 143 14.38 -1.87 -19.45
CA GLN A 143 15.39 -2.95 -19.44
C GLN A 143 14.84 -4.25 -20.00
N LEU A 144 13.57 -4.58 -19.71
CA LEU A 144 12.94 -5.82 -20.15
C LEU A 144 12.53 -5.81 -21.63
N THR A 145 12.22 -4.64 -22.19
CA THR A 145 11.66 -4.53 -23.56
C THR A 145 12.57 -3.81 -24.54
N GLY A 146 13.52 -3.01 -24.06
CA GLY A 146 14.25 -2.03 -24.87
C GLY A 146 13.43 -0.79 -25.27
N GLU A 147 12.15 -0.72 -24.88
CA GLU A 147 11.24 0.33 -25.28
C GLU A 147 11.09 1.41 -24.19
N LYS A 148 10.89 2.65 -24.63
CA LYS A 148 10.51 3.75 -23.73
C LYS A 148 8.99 3.77 -23.57
N ILE A 149 8.54 4.03 -22.35
CA ILE A 149 7.12 4.17 -22.03
C ILE A 149 6.86 5.46 -21.26
N THR A 150 5.68 6.06 -21.48
CA THR A 150 5.17 7.18 -20.69
C THR A 150 3.91 6.72 -19.97
N PRO A 151 3.86 6.76 -18.62
CA PRO A 151 2.67 6.40 -17.87
C PRO A 151 1.46 7.25 -18.27
N LYS A 152 0.28 6.65 -18.29
CA LYS A 152 -0.97 7.37 -18.51
C LYS A 152 -1.42 7.99 -17.20
N LEU A 153 -1.31 9.32 -17.11
CA LEU A 153 -1.77 10.06 -15.95
C LEU A 153 -3.27 9.86 -15.74
N ARG A 154 -3.61 9.35 -14.56
CA ARG A 154 -5.00 9.21 -14.14
C ARG A 154 -5.46 10.50 -13.50
N THR A 155 -6.69 10.91 -13.79
CA THR A 155 -7.33 12.00 -13.05
C THR A 155 -7.49 11.59 -11.60
N VAL A 156 -6.75 12.27 -10.73
CA VAL A 156 -6.92 12.14 -9.29
C VAL A 156 -8.10 13.00 -8.87
N ARG A 157 -8.92 12.42 -8.01
CA ARG A 157 -10.02 13.16 -7.43
C ARG A 157 -9.48 14.01 -6.29
N GLY A 158 -9.65 15.32 -6.40
CA GLY A 158 -9.24 16.25 -5.36
C GLY A 158 -10.05 16.11 -4.06
N TYR A 159 -9.66 16.88 -3.06
CA TYR A 159 -10.33 16.98 -1.78
C TYR A 159 -11.81 17.33 -1.93
N LEU A 160 -12.66 16.53 -1.30
CA LEU A 160 -14.09 16.78 -1.19
C LEU A 160 -14.40 16.98 0.30
N PRO A 161 -14.50 18.22 0.79
CA PRO A 161 -14.94 18.49 2.15
C PRO A 161 -16.43 18.19 2.30
N SER A 162 -16.82 17.74 3.48
CA SER A 162 -18.17 17.75 4.01
C SER A 162 -18.21 18.59 5.29
N HIS A 163 -19.34 18.61 5.99
CA HIS A 163 -19.46 19.27 7.29
C HIS A 163 -18.77 18.51 8.43
N ASP A 164 -18.37 17.24 8.20
CA ASP A 164 -17.68 16.40 9.18
C ASP A 164 -16.26 16.05 8.69
N PRO A 165 -15.24 16.89 9.01
CA PRO A 165 -13.87 16.64 8.60
C PRO A 165 -13.27 15.37 9.23
N TYR A 166 -13.80 14.91 10.36
CA TYR A 166 -13.31 13.72 11.06
C TYR A 166 -13.76 12.44 10.35
N GLU A 167 -15.02 12.37 9.93
CA GLU A 167 -15.53 11.27 9.09
C GLU A 167 -14.96 11.30 7.66
N ASP A 168 -14.74 12.50 7.10
CA ASP A 168 -14.05 12.65 5.82
C ASP A 168 -12.63 12.07 5.87
N LEU A 169 -11.87 12.39 6.91
CA LEU A 169 -10.53 11.85 7.13
C LEU A 169 -10.58 10.33 7.36
N TYR A 170 -11.56 9.81 8.10
CA TYR A 170 -11.73 8.37 8.33
C TYR A 170 -11.86 7.61 7.01
N ARG A 171 -12.74 8.10 6.13
CA ARG A 171 -12.99 7.49 4.81
C ARG A 171 -11.78 7.56 3.91
N HIS A 172 -11.11 8.71 3.89
CA HIS A 172 -9.90 8.90 3.09
C HIS A 172 -8.75 8.02 3.59
N GLY A 173 -8.51 8.00 4.90
CA GLY A 173 -7.49 7.16 5.53
C GLY A 173 -7.71 5.67 5.26
N LEU A 174 -8.96 5.20 5.37
CA LEU A 174 -9.29 3.81 5.03
C LEU A 174 -9.01 3.48 3.55
N HIS A 175 -9.25 4.42 2.64
CA HIS A 175 -8.89 4.25 1.23
C HIS A 175 -7.37 4.20 1.03
N ARG A 176 -6.58 5.04 1.72
CA ARG A 176 -5.12 4.98 1.68
C ARG A 176 -4.59 3.65 2.17
N VAL A 177 -4.99 3.21 3.37
CA VAL A 177 -4.61 1.90 3.93
C VAL A 177 -4.87 0.78 2.92
N ALA A 178 -6.05 0.77 2.30
CA ALA A 178 -6.39 -0.27 1.34
C ALA A 178 -5.64 -0.15 -0.01
N THR A 179 -5.17 1.05 -0.38
CA THR A 179 -4.32 1.26 -1.57
C THR A 179 -2.90 0.75 -1.31
N GLU A 180 -2.28 1.12 -0.18
CA GLU A 180 -0.92 0.66 0.16
C GLU A 180 -0.89 -0.86 0.39
N TYR A 181 -1.94 -1.41 1.01
CA TYR A 181 -2.12 -2.85 1.15
C TYR A 181 -2.21 -3.53 -0.22
N GLY A 182 -2.93 -2.93 -1.16
CA GLY A 182 -3.03 -3.40 -2.55
C GLY A 182 -1.68 -3.46 -3.24
N ALA A 183 -0.90 -2.37 -3.16
CA ALA A 183 0.44 -2.27 -3.74
C ALA A 183 1.42 -3.23 -3.06
N THR A 184 1.44 -3.28 -1.72
CA THR A 184 2.21 -4.25 -0.92
C THR A 184 1.97 -5.69 -1.41
N CYS A 185 0.70 -6.12 -1.50
CA CYS A 185 0.37 -7.47 -1.94
C CYS A 185 0.77 -7.71 -3.40
N LEU A 186 0.57 -6.73 -4.29
CA LEU A 186 0.93 -6.85 -5.69
C LEU A 186 2.44 -7.03 -5.85
N TYR A 187 3.25 -6.15 -5.23
CA TYR A 187 4.69 -6.23 -5.36
C TYR A 187 5.28 -7.46 -4.64
N LEU A 188 4.74 -7.90 -3.50
CA LEU A 188 5.12 -9.19 -2.89
C LEU A 188 4.84 -10.38 -3.83
N TRP A 189 3.70 -10.37 -4.52
CA TRP A 189 3.37 -11.39 -5.51
C TRP A 189 4.32 -11.32 -6.72
N MET A 190 4.65 -10.13 -7.20
CA MET A 190 5.64 -9.95 -8.28
C MET A 190 7.05 -10.39 -7.86
N MET A 191 7.46 -10.13 -6.60
CA MET A 191 8.71 -10.65 -6.03
C MET A 191 8.72 -12.19 -6.03
N ALA A 192 7.60 -12.83 -5.72
CA ALA A 192 7.47 -14.29 -5.78
C ALA A 192 7.55 -14.85 -7.22
N HIS A 193 7.51 -13.99 -8.23
CA HIS A 193 7.59 -14.30 -9.65
C HIS A 193 8.82 -13.70 -10.35
N THR A 194 9.78 -13.21 -9.58
CA THR A 194 11.03 -12.64 -10.09
C THR A 194 12.24 -13.20 -9.33
N THR A 195 13.44 -12.97 -9.87
CA THR A 195 14.74 -13.30 -9.26
C THR A 195 15.77 -12.22 -9.59
N GLY A 196 16.96 -12.29 -8.97
CA GLY A 196 18.09 -11.42 -9.30
C GLY A 196 17.80 -9.93 -9.14
N ALA A 197 18.43 -9.10 -9.97
CA ALA A 197 18.31 -7.64 -9.92
C ALA A 197 16.88 -7.14 -10.09
N LEU A 198 16.04 -7.84 -10.87
CA LEU A 198 14.62 -7.49 -10.99
C LEU A 198 13.86 -7.66 -9.67
N GLN A 199 14.13 -8.75 -8.94
CA GLN A 199 13.52 -8.96 -7.62
C GLN A 199 14.02 -7.94 -6.61
N GLU A 200 15.29 -7.54 -6.70
CA GLU A 200 15.89 -6.53 -5.84
C GLU A 200 15.22 -5.16 -5.97
N VAL A 201 14.80 -4.74 -7.18
CA VAL A 201 14.04 -3.49 -7.35
C VAL A 201 12.64 -3.61 -6.73
N LEU A 202 11.96 -4.73 -6.97
CA LEU A 202 10.62 -4.97 -6.40
C LEU A 202 10.65 -5.04 -4.87
N GLU A 203 11.75 -5.50 -4.29
CA GLU A 203 11.97 -5.48 -2.85
C GLU A 203 12.00 -4.06 -2.28
N GLU A 204 12.67 -3.13 -2.96
CA GLU A 204 12.70 -1.72 -2.54
C GLU A 204 11.30 -1.10 -2.58
N LEU A 205 10.54 -1.37 -3.65
CA LEU A 205 9.13 -0.94 -3.76
C LEU A 205 8.28 -1.53 -2.63
N VAL A 206 8.34 -2.84 -2.40
CA VAL A 206 7.61 -3.52 -1.31
C VAL A 206 7.93 -2.90 0.05
N GLN A 207 9.21 -2.61 0.32
CA GLN A 207 9.60 -2.05 1.60
C GLN A 207 9.01 -0.67 1.85
N ASP A 208 8.94 0.17 0.82
CA ASP A 208 8.28 1.48 0.88
C ASP A 208 6.78 1.31 1.11
N GLU A 209 6.10 0.46 0.34
CA GLU A 209 4.66 0.22 0.49
C GLU A 209 4.30 -0.31 1.88
N ILE A 210 5.11 -1.24 2.43
CA ILE A 210 4.90 -1.76 3.78
C ILE A 210 5.09 -0.66 4.80
N ASN A 211 6.10 0.21 4.63
CA ASN A 211 6.32 1.36 5.50
C ASN A 211 5.11 2.31 5.49
N HIS A 212 4.61 2.67 4.32
CA HIS A 212 3.46 3.56 4.17
C HIS A 212 2.18 2.94 4.72
N MET A 213 1.88 1.69 4.35
CA MET A 213 0.74 0.93 4.85
C MET A 213 0.74 0.87 6.37
N THR A 214 1.88 0.53 6.97
CA THR A 214 2.03 0.40 8.43
C THR A 214 1.75 1.72 9.13
N LYS A 215 2.31 2.82 8.61
CA LYS A 215 2.15 4.17 9.16
C LYS A 215 0.70 4.64 9.07
N PHE A 216 0.06 4.50 7.91
CA PHE A 216 -1.35 4.85 7.75
C PHE A 216 -2.29 3.97 8.58
N TRP A 217 -2.01 2.67 8.67
CA TRP A 217 -2.82 1.73 9.44
C TRP A 217 -2.72 2.02 10.93
N GLY A 218 -1.50 2.09 11.49
CA GLY A 218 -1.30 2.34 12.92
C GLY A 218 -1.85 3.70 13.35
N PHE A 219 -1.62 4.75 12.55
CA PHE A 219 -2.23 6.06 12.76
C PHE A 219 -3.76 6.01 12.73
N GLY A 220 -4.34 5.24 11.80
CA GLY A 220 -5.78 5.04 11.70
C GLY A 220 -6.39 4.31 12.91
N VAL A 221 -5.70 3.28 13.43
CA VAL A 221 -6.13 2.56 14.65
C VAL A 221 -6.09 3.48 15.86
N TRP A 222 -5.03 4.28 16.01
CA TRP A 222 -4.92 5.27 17.09
C TRP A 222 -6.02 6.33 17.01
N LEU A 223 -6.28 6.85 15.81
CA LEU A 223 -7.25 7.92 15.63
C LEU A 223 -8.70 7.42 15.78
N TYR A 224 -8.98 6.18 15.36
CA TYR A 224 -10.33 5.62 15.33
C TYR A 224 -10.43 4.26 16.07
N PRO A 225 -10.18 4.22 17.39
CA PRO A 225 -10.06 2.97 18.15
C PRO A 225 -11.37 2.16 18.21
N ASP A 226 -12.52 2.83 18.15
CA ASP A 226 -13.85 2.20 18.22
C ASP A 226 -14.37 1.68 16.85
N THR A 227 -13.48 1.53 15.87
CA THR A 227 -13.88 1.13 14.52
C THR A 227 -14.19 -0.36 14.44
N SER A 228 -15.46 -0.71 14.23
CA SER A 228 -15.86 -2.09 13.96
C SER A 228 -15.54 -2.53 12.53
N ILE A 229 -15.29 -3.83 12.33
CA ILE A 229 -15.17 -4.46 11.00
C ILE A 229 -16.39 -4.17 10.12
N ILE A 230 -17.58 -4.12 10.74
CA ILE A 230 -18.83 -3.77 10.04
C ILE A 230 -18.76 -2.34 9.49
N ARG A 231 -18.21 -1.38 10.26
CA ARG A 231 -18.01 0.00 9.81
C ARG A 231 -16.99 0.05 8.67
N ILE A 232 -15.87 -0.65 8.77
CA ILE A 232 -14.86 -0.75 7.70
C ILE A 232 -15.50 -1.27 6.41
N GLY A 233 -16.14 -2.45 6.47
CA GLY A 233 -16.78 -3.07 5.32
C GLY A 233 -17.87 -2.17 4.73
N ARG A 234 -18.74 -1.58 5.57
CA ARG A 234 -19.75 -0.63 5.11
C ARG A 234 -19.12 0.60 4.47
N THR A 235 -18.07 1.19 5.01
CA THR A 235 -17.44 2.38 4.43
C THR A 235 -16.78 2.09 3.08
N LEU A 236 -16.14 0.93 2.94
CA LEU A 236 -15.57 0.48 1.67
C LEU A 236 -16.64 0.17 0.61
N MET A 237 -17.84 -0.25 1.04
CA MET A 237 -18.98 -0.60 0.15
C MET A 237 -19.96 0.56 -0.13
N LYS A 238 -20.28 1.41 0.87
CA LYS A 238 -21.37 2.43 0.87
C LYS A 238 -21.01 3.76 0.21
N THR A 239 -19.93 3.82 -0.54
CA THR A 239 -19.68 4.96 -1.44
C THR A 239 -20.59 4.96 -2.67
N ARG A 240 -21.60 4.08 -2.72
CA ARG A 240 -22.83 4.21 -3.52
C ARG A 240 -23.88 5.07 -2.80
N SER A 241 -23.85 6.39 -2.97
CA SER A 241 -25.05 7.22 -2.79
C SER A 241 -25.29 8.00 -4.09
N PRO A 242 -26.54 8.04 -4.62
CA PRO A 242 -26.85 8.66 -5.91
C PRO A 242 -26.56 10.17 -5.96
N ASN A 243 -26.54 10.85 -4.80
CA ASN A 243 -26.17 12.27 -4.69
C ASN A 243 -24.69 12.51 -4.35
N TYR A 244 -23.91 11.44 -4.20
CA TYR A 244 -22.52 11.50 -3.76
C TYR A 244 -21.66 10.76 -4.79
N GLN A 245 -21.14 11.50 -5.75
CA GLN A 245 -20.01 11.02 -6.53
C GLN A 245 -18.84 10.82 -5.54
N ARG A 246 -18.61 9.64 -4.97
CA ARG A 246 -17.35 9.26 -4.26
C ARG A 246 -17.04 7.79 -4.58
N ASN A 247 -15.76 7.40 -4.65
CA ASN A 247 -15.36 6.09 -5.18
C ASN A 247 -15.63 4.94 -4.21
N SER A 248 -16.06 3.80 -4.77
CA SER A 248 -15.99 2.51 -4.08
C SER A 248 -14.65 1.84 -4.35
N LEU A 249 -14.07 1.26 -3.31
CA LEU A 249 -12.85 0.47 -3.43
C LEU A 249 -13.06 -0.72 -4.39
N ILE A 250 -14.29 -1.23 -4.48
CA ILE A 250 -14.71 -2.22 -5.46
C ILE A 250 -14.47 -1.72 -6.90
N ARG A 251 -14.77 -0.45 -7.22
CA ARG A 251 -14.51 0.11 -8.54
C ARG A 251 -13.01 0.29 -8.77
N THR A 252 -12.24 0.73 -7.76
CA THR A 252 -10.78 0.82 -7.85
C THR A 252 -10.16 -0.54 -8.10
N LEU A 253 -10.54 -1.56 -7.33
CA LEU A 253 -10.12 -2.95 -7.51
C LEU A 253 -10.53 -3.49 -8.88
N HIS A 254 -11.81 -3.41 -9.26
CA HIS A 254 -12.27 -3.90 -10.56
C HIS A 254 -11.53 -3.25 -11.72
N ARG A 255 -11.28 -1.93 -11.63
CA ARG A 255 -10.47 -1.19 -12.59
C ARG A 255 -9.02 -1.66 -12.59
N MET A 256 -8.38 -1.83 -11.43
CA MET A 256 -7.03 -2.37 -11.32
C MET A 256 -6.97 -3.76 -11.94
N MET A 257 -7.89 -4.67 -11.62
CA MET A 257 -7.99 -5.99 -12.25
C MET A 257 -8.12 -5.90 -13.78
N GLY A 258 -8.86 -4.90 -14.28
CA GLY A 258 -8.94 -4.59 -15.71
C GLY A 258 -7.60 -4.14 -16.29
N THR A 259 -6.89 -3.23 -15.64
CA THR A 259 -5.56 -2.75 -16.08
C THR A 259 -4.50 -3.85 -16.02
N LEU A 260 -4.59 -4.76 -15.04
CA LEU A 260 -3.73 -5.92 -14.89
C LEU A 260 -4.01 -7.02 -15.95
N ASN A 261 -5.00 -6.82 -16.83
CA ASN A 261 -5.49 -7.80 -17.79
C ASN A 261 -5.87 -9.13 -17.12
N TRP A 262 -6.53 -9.06 -15.96
CA TRP A 262 -6.86 -10.21 -15.11
C TRP A 262 -7.48 -11.39 -15.86
N ASN A 263 -8.30 -11.14 -16.87
CA ASN A 263 -8.97 -12.19 -17.62
C ASN A 263 -7.99 -13.10 -18.37
N SER A 264 -6.83 -12.60 -18.78
CA SER A 264 -5.79 -13.39 -19.47
C SER A 264 -4.94 -14.24 -18.52
N TRP A 265 -5.07 -14.05 -17.20
CA TRP A 265 -4.26 -14.77 -16.23
C TRP A 265 -4.70 -16.22 -16.08
N THR A 266 -3.72 -17.10 -15.87
CA THR A 266 -3.98 -18.49 -15.51
C THR A 266 -4.70 -18.56 -14.15
N LEU A 267 -5.46 -19.63 -13.94
CA LEU A 267 -6.14 -19.86 -12.66
C LEU A 267 -5.15 -19.92 -11.49
N SER A 268 -3.96 -20.48 -11.72
CA SER A 268 -2.88 -20.52 -10.72
C SER A 268 -2.40 -19.13 -10.30
N ASN A 269 -2.22 -18.21 -11.25
CA ASN A 269 -1.77 -16.85 -10.95
C ASN A 269 -2.85 -16.06 -10.20
N LYS A 270 -4.12 -16.24 -10.60
CA LYS A 270 -5.25 -15.66 -9.86
C LYS A 270 -5.31 -16.19 -8.42
N ALA A 271 -5.19 -17.51 -8.25
CA ALA A 271 -5.24 -18.16 -6.95
C ALA A 271 -4.07 -17.76 -6.04
N THR A 272 -2.86 -17.64 -6.58
CA THR A 272 -1.68 -17.21 -5.81
C THR A 272 -1.73 -15.74 -5.43
N LEU A 273 -2.29 -14.86 -6.28
CA LEU A 273 -2.54 -13.47 -5.90
C LEU A 273 -3.56 -13.38 -4.77
N ILE A 274 -4.70 -14.07 -4.88
CA ILE A 274 -5.71 -14.14 -3.80
C ILE A 274 -5.09 -14.70 -2.51
N PHE A 275 -4.26 -15.74 -2.62
CA PHE A 275 -3.51 -16.28 -1.48
C PHE A 275 -2.58 -15.25 -0.84
N THR A 276 -1.93 -14.40 -1.65
CA THR A 276 -1.06 -13.31 -1.17
C THR A 276 -1.86 -12.32 -0.33
N PHE A 277 -3.00 -11.84 -0.86
CA PHE A 277 -3.91 -10.96 -0.14
C PHE A 277 -4.35 -11.58 1.20
N THR A 278 -4.96 -12.76 1.17
CA THR A 278 -5.48 -13.41 2.39
C THR A 278 -4.39 -13.67 3.43
N SER A 279 -3.20 -14.11 3.00
CA SER A 279 -2.08 -14.41 3.90
C SER A 279 -1.45 -13.16 4.49
N ALA A 280 -1.30 -12.09 3.70
CA ALA A 280 -0.80 -10.81 4.18
C ALA A 280 -1.78 -10.20 5.19
N MET A 281 -3.08 -10.20 4.89
CA MET A 281 -4.08 -9.68 5.80
C MET A 281 -4.13 -10.45 7.13
N ARG A 282 -3.90 -11.77 7.13
CA ARG A 282 -3.76 -12.54 8.38
C ARG A 282 -2.62 -12.02 9.27
N HIS A 283 -1.47 -11.67 8.68
CA HIS A 283 -0.34 -11.09 9.42
C HIS A 283 -0.67 -9.70 9.94
N LEU A 284 -1.28 -8.86 9.09
CA LEU A 284 -1.71 -7.51 9.48
C LEU A 284 -2.77 -7.53 10.56
N TRP A 285 -3.69 -8.49 10.56
CA TRP A 285 -4.61 -8.69 11.67
C TRP A 285 -3.87 -9.07 12.93
N GLY A 286 -2.96 -10.04 12.89
CA GLY A 286 -2.15 -10.41 14.06
C GLY A 286 -1.41 -9.21 14.66
N TRP A 287 -0.74 -8.43 13.81
CA TRP A 287 -0.08 -7.19 14.21
C TRP A 287 -1.06 -6.14 14.74
N SER A 288 -2.18 -5.90 14.07
CA SER A 288 -3.19 -4.92 14.50
C SER A 288 -3.78 -5.23 15.87
N HIS A 289 -3.89 -6.50 16.26
CA HIS A 289 -4.33 -6.88 17.61
C HIS A 289 -3.25 -6.62 18.69
N SER A 290 -1.98 -6.46 18.29
CA SER A 290 -0.90 -6.07 19.20
C SER A 290 -0.82 -4.56 19.47
N LEU A 291 -1.55 -3.74 18.71
CA LEU A 291 -1.58 -2.29 18.84
C LEU A 291 -2.56 -1.87 19.97
N THR A 292 -2.12 -1.98 21.22
CA THR A 292 -2.95 -1.59 22.38
C THR A 292 -3.15 -0.07 22.44
N PRO A 293 -4.24 0.40 23.08
CA PRO A 293 -4.45 1.83 23.31
C PRO A 293 -3.26 2.51 24.00
N ASP A 294 -2.74 1.91 25.08
CA ASP A 294 -1.59 2.44 25.82
C ASP A 294 -0.35 2.60 24.91
N TYR A 295 -0.03 1.57 24.12
CA TYR A 295 1.08 1.61 23.18
C TYR A 295 0.93 2.74 22.14
N LEU A 296 -0.28 2.93 21.60
CA LEU A 296 -0.53 3.97 20.61
C LEU A 296 -0.59 5.37 21.23
N GLN A 297 -1.06 5.49 22.48
CA GLN A 297 -1.02 6.74 23.25
C GLN A 297 0.42 7.13 23.58
N ASP A 298 1.29 6.18 23.91
CA ASP A 298 2.72 6.45 24.12
C ASP A 298 3.39 6.97 22.83
N LEU A 299 2.96 6.50 21.66
CA LEU A 299 3.50 6.93 20.37
C LEU A 299 2.96 8.28 19.88
N PHE A 300 1.66 8.52 20.02
CA PHE A 300 0.97 9.62 19.34
C PHE A 300 0.28 10.61 20.31
N GLY A 301 0.25 10.31 21.60
CA GLY A 301 -0.48 11.07 22.62
C GLY A 301 -1.96 10.69 22.70
N VAL A 302 -2.73 11.50 23.43
CA VAL A 302 -4.18 11.31 23.58
C VAL A 302 -4.89 11.61 22.25
N SER A 303 -5.79 10.73 21.83
CA SER A 303 -6.53 10.92 20.58
C SER A 303 -7.60 12.01 20.71
N LEU A 304 -7.91 12.72 19.61
CA LEU A 304 -8.99 13.72 19.58
C LEU A 304 -10.36 13.15 19.99
N SER A 305 -10.62 11.87 19.69
CA SER A 305 -11.84 11.17 20.11
C SER A 305 -11.97 11.10 21.63
N GLU A 306 -10.88 10.81 22.34
CA GLU A 306 -10.87 10.75 23.79
C GLU A 306 -10.94 12.14 24.42
N GLU A 307 -10.31 13.15 23.81
CA GLU A 307 -10.47 14.54 24.25
C GLU A 307 -11.91 15.04 24.09
N MET A 308 -12.55 14.77 22.96
CA MET A 308 -13.96 15.12 22.71
C MET A 308 -14.90 14.40 23.70
N LYS A 309 -14.63 13.12 24.03
CA LYS A 309 -15.38 12.38 25.06
C LYS A 309 -15.19 12.99 26.45
N LYS A 310 -13.98 13.45 26.81
CA LYS A 310 -13.71 14.11 28.10
C LYS A 310 -14.44 15.45 28.23
N ILE A 311 -14.49 16.25 27.17
CA ILE A 311 -15.21 17.53 27.16
C ILE A 311 -16.72 17.30 27.36
N GLN A 312 -17.30 16.30 26.67
CA GLN A 312 -18.73 15.99 26.82
C GLN A 312 -19.12 15.43 28.20
N VAL A 313 -18.17 14.89 28.97
CA VAL A 313 -18.42 14.39 30.34
C VAL A 313 -18.25 15.49 31.39
N GLN A 314 -17.57 16.61 31.08
CA GLN A 314 -17.43 17.76 31.98
C GLN A 314 -18.58 18.76 31.90
N ASP A 315 -19.43 18.65 30.87
CA ASP A 315 -20.63 19.48 30.69
C ASP A 315 -21.91 18.86 31.31
N PHE A 316 -21.76 17.89 32.23
CA PHE A 316 -22.84 17.31 33.04
C PHE A 316 -22.53 17.30 34.53
#